data_AF-A0A529MEH3-F1
#
_entry.id   AF-A0A529MEH3-F1
#
_cell.length_a   1.000
_cell.length_b   1.000
_cell.length_c   1.000
_cell.angle_alpha   90.00
_cell.angle_beta   90.00
_cell.angle_gamma   90.00
#
_symmetry.space_group_name_H-M   'P 1'
#
loop_
_entity.id
_entity.type
_entity.pdbx_description
1 polymer ?
#
loop_
_entity_poly.entity_id
_entity_poly.type
_entity_poly.pdbx_seq_one_letter_code
_entity_poly.pdbx_strand_id
1 'polypeptide(L)'
;IHTGVTPQVHGILSNENRFRVTQPDIFSEVSKAGGKTGAVTHSFWSEFFRSYPFDLVEDMEFNDPGGPITHGRFHTMTGYNFKNQMTPSDVDLFATLTMLVKRHGIDYGILHTCTLDSMGHRFGHDCIEMDHACYAMDGMLAAFLPQWRQAGYEVI
;
A
#
# COMPACT_ATOMS: atom_id res chain seq x y z
N ILE A 1 -9.10 8.46 1.32
CA ILE A 1 -8.90 8.18 -0.13
C ILE A 1 -9.79 7.02 -0.58
N HIS A 2 -9.57 5.79 -0.09
CA HIS A 2 -10.24 4.58 -0.60
C HIS A 2 -11.76 4.45 -0.34
N THR A 3 -12.33 5.23 0.57
CA THR A 3 -13.78 5.29 0.82
C THR A 3 -14.47 6.50 0.17
N GLY A 4 -13.70 7.45 -0.37
CA GLY A 4 -14.23 8.71 -0.91
C GLY A 4 -14.84 9.69 0.10
N VAL A 5 -14.97 9.32 1.38
CA VAL A 5 -15.52 10.18 2.45
C VAL A 5 -14.43 10.76 3.35
N THR A 6 -14.76 11.79 4.12
CA THR A 6 -13.82 12.47 5.02
C THR A 6 -13.57 11.67 6.31
N PRO A 7 -12.48 11.97 7.05
CA PRO A 7 -12.21 11.36 8.36
C PRO A 7 -13.34 11.50 9.37
N GLN A 8 -14.10 12.60 9.33
CA GLN A 8 -15.26 12.80 10.21
C GLN A 8 -16.41 11.84 9.90
N VAL A 9 -16.46 11.28 8.69
CA VAL A 9 -17.49 10.33 8.27
C VAL A 9 -17.06 8.89 8.54
N HIS A 10 -15.84 8.51 8.15
CA HIS A 10 -15.36 7.13 8.35
C HIS A 10 -14.81 6.87 9.76
N GLY A 11 -14.48 7.92 10.52
CA GLY A 11 -14.11 7.84 11.93
C GLY A 11 -12.66 7.44 12.24
N ILE A 12 -11.82 7.20 11.24
CA ILE A 12 -10.36 7.01 11.42
C ILE A 12 -9.75 8.41 11.50
N LEU A 13 -9.60 8.92 12.73
CA LEU A 13 -9.19 10.30 13.00
C LEU A 13 -7.69 10.46 13.28
N SER A 14 -7.00 9.36 13.59
CA SER A 14 -5.56 9.32 13.85
C SER A 14 -5.00 7.91 13.62
N ASN A 15 -3.67 7.77 13.66
CA ASN A 15 -3.00 6.48 13.48
C ASN A 15 -3.26 5.50 14.64
N GLU A 16 -3.61 6.00 15.82
CA GLU A 16 -3.93 5.21 17.02
C GLU A 16 -5.37 4.68 16.98
N ASN A 17 -6.24 5.32 16.21
CA ASN A 17 -7.64 4.92 16.07
C ASN A 17 -7.80 4.04 14.83
N ARG A 18 -7.76 2.72 15.01
CA ARG A 18 -7.81 1.74 13.92
C ARG A 18 -8.96 0.76 14.14
N PHE A 19 -9.72 0.55 13.08
CA PHE A 19 -10.81 -0.40 13.00
C PHE A 19 -11.17 -0.60 11.53
N ARG A 20 -11.91 -1.68 11.24
CA ARG A 20 -12.42 -1.92 9.88
C ARG A 20 -13.51 -0.91 9.55
N VAL A 21 -13.31 -0.14 8.48
CA VAL A 21 -14.30 0.85 8.03
C VAL A 21 -15.56 0.14 7.50
N THR A 22 -16.71 0.80 7.63
CA THR A 22 -18.02 0.24 7.23
C THR A 22 -18.57 0.87 5.95
N GLN A 23 -17.95 1.95 5.49
CA GLN A 23 -18.33 2.61 4.24
C GLN A 23 -17.92 1.75 3.04
N PRO A 24 -18.61 1.90 1.89
CA PRO A 24 -18.12 1.37 0.64
C PRO A 24 -16.69 1.85 0.38
N ASP A 25 -15.79 0.92 0.12
CA ASP A 25 -14.42 1.17 -0.25
C ASP A 25 -14.12 0.57 -1.62
N ILE A 26 -13.15 1.14 -2.33
CA ILE A 26 -12.84 0.72 -3.71
C ILE A 26 -12.46 -0.76 -3.82
N PHE A 27 -11.84 -1.37 -2.80
CA PHE A 27 -11.50 -2.80 -2.83
C PHE A 27 -12.78 -3.64 -2.80
N SER A 28 -13.68 -3.34 -1.85
CA SER A 28 -14.99 -3.98 -1.76
C SER A 28 -15.81 -3.82 -3.03
N GLU A 29 -15.84 -2.62 -3.63
CA GLU A 29 -16.64 -2.37 -4.83
C GLU A 29 -16.08 -3.06 -6.08
N VAL A 30 -14.76 -3.11 -6.26
CA VAL A 30 -14.14 -3.88 -7.36
C VAL A 30 -14.40 -5.38 -7.19
N SER A 31 -14.24 -5.91 -5.97
CA SER A 31 -14.51 -7.32 -5.65
C SER A 31 -15.98 -7.70 -5.90
N LYS A 32 -16.94 -6.86 -5.46
CA LYS A 32 -18.38 -7.04 -5.73
C LYS A 32 -18.70 -7.05 -7.22
N ALA A 33 -17.96 -6.29 -8.03
CA ALA A 33 -18.11 -6.28 -9.48
C ALA A 33 -17.46 -7.50 -10.18
N GLY A 34 -16.86 -8.42 -9.41
CA GLY A 34 -16.17 -9.61 -9.92
C GLY A 34 -14.71 -9.38 -10.29
N GLY A 35 -14.16 -8.19 -10.00
CA GLY A 35 -12.76 -7.87 -10.21
C GLY A 35 -11.87 -8.39 -9.07
N LYS A 36 -10.58 -8.54 -9.35
CA LYS A 36 -9.55 -8.90 -8.39
C LYS A 36 -8.82 -7.66 -7.91
N THR A 37 -8.43 -7.64 -6.64
CA THR A 37 -7.73 -6.50 -6.06
C THR A 37 -6.38 -6.93 -5.48
N GLY A 38 -5.39 -6.06 -5.59
CA GLY A 38 -4.05 -6.25 -5.04
C GLY A 38 -3.66 -5.10 -4.12
N ALA A 39 -3.08 -5.42 -2.97
CA ALA A 39 -2.53 -4.42 -2.07
C ALA A 39 -1.10 -4.78 -1.68
N VAL A 40 -0.15 -3.90 -1.99
CA VAL A 40 1.24 -3.95 -1.51
C VAL A 40 1.51 -2.72 -0.66
N THR A 41 1.18 -2.80 0.63
CA THR A 41 1.00 -1.60 1.46
C THR A 41 1.39 -1.80 2.92
N HIS A 42 1.37 -0.73 3.71
CA HIS A 42 1.47 -0.86 5.16
C HIS A 42 0.27 -1.66 5.72
N SER A 43 0.47 -2.40 6.82
CA SER A 43 -0.55 -3.26 7.44
C SER A 43 -1.89 -2.59 7.75
N PHE A 44 -1.89 -1.27 7.89
CA PHE A 44 -3.09 -0.46 8.11
C PHE A 44 -4.17 -0.67 7.05
N TRP A 45 -3.80 -0.93 5.78
CA TRP A 45 -4.80 -1.23 4.76
C TRP A 45 -5.54 -2.55 5.04
N SER A 46 -4.86 -3.56 5.58
CA SER A 46 -5.53 -4.78 6.04
C SER A 46 -6.48 -4.47 7.20
N GLU A 47 -6.04 -3.67 8.17
CA GLU A 47 -6.87 -3.26 9.32
C GLU A 47 -8.12 -2.50 8.92
N PHE A 48 -8.01 -1.59 7.94
CA PHE A 48 -9.12 -0.75 7.52
C PHE A 48 -10.09 -1.49 6.60
N PHE A 49 -9.61 -2.35 5.70
CA PHE A 49 -10.44 -2.90 4.62
C PHE A 49 -10.73 -4.40 4.74
N ARG A 50 -10.00 -5.15 5.58
CA ARG A 50 -10.18 -6.61 5.74
C ARG A 50 -10.54 -7.01 7.17
N SER A 51 -9.59 -6.90 8.09
CA SER A 51 -9.69 -7.46 9.45
C SER A 51 -8.90 -6.63 10.44
N TYR A 52 -9.51 -6.34 11.59
CA TYR A 52 -8.86 -5.69 12.72
C TYR A 52 -9.06 -6.54 13.98
N PRO A 53 -8.03 -6.70 14.85
CA PRO A 53 -6.66 -6.20 14.70
C PRO A 53 -5.87 -6.95 13.60
N PHE A 54 -4.75 -6.36 13.16
CA PHE A 54 -3.82 -7.04 12.24
C PHE A 54 -3.17 -8.25 12.91
N ASP A 55 -3.33 -9.44 12.30
CA ASP A 55 -2.57 -10.62 12.68
C ASP A 55 -1.25 -10.67 11.90
N LEU A 56 -0.12 -10.56 12.60
CA LEU A 56 1.20 -10.50 11.97
C LEU A 56 1.55 -11.73 11.11
N VAL A 57 0.94 -12.88 11.35
CA VAL A 57 1.22 -14.12 10.61
C VAL A 57 0.19 -14.31 9.51
N GLU A 58 -1.09 -14.24 9.88
CA GLU A 58 -2.19 -14.57 8.97
C GLU A 58 -2.49 -13.45 7.96
N ASP A 59 -2.18 -12.20 8.32
CA ASP A 59 -2.53 -11.05 7.49
C ASP A 59 -1.34 -10.53 6.66
N MET A 60 -0.10 -10.93 6.98
CA MET A 60 1.11 -10.42 6.30
C MET A 60 1.10 -10.68 4.80
N GLU A 61 0.74 -11.90 4.40
CA GLU A 61 0.59 -12.29 3.02
C GLU A 61 -0.55 -13.29 2.89
N PHE A 62 -1.53 -13.00 2.04
CA PHE A 62 -2.62 -13.93 1.78
C PHE A 62 -3.19 -13.77 0.37
N ASN A 63 -4.00 -14.76 -0.03
CA ASN A 63 -4.91 -14.68 -1.17
C ASN A 63 -6.31 -15.07 -0.68
N ASP A 64 -7.29 -14.20 -0.89
CA ASP A 64 -8.68 -14.39 -0.46
C ASP A 64 -9.64 -13.97 -1.59
N PRO A 65 -10.00 -14.88 -2.51
CA PRO A 65 -10.88 -14.54 -3.64
C PRO A 65 -12.25 -13.98 -3.25
N GLY A 66 -12.71 -14.17 -2.00
CA GLY A 66 -14.00 -13.68 -1.52
C GLY A 66 -13.92 -12.37 -0.74
N GLY A 67 -12.70 -11.87 -0.48
CA GLY A 67 -12.47 -10.68 0.33
C GLY A 67 -12.49 -9.37 -0.47
N PRO A 68 -12.53 -8.21 0.22
CA PRO A 68 -12.34 -6.90 -0.41
C PRO A 68 -10.96 -6.81 -1.07
N ILE A 69 -9.91 -7.12 -0.31
CA ILE A 69 -8.54 -7.29 -0.82
C ILE A 69 -8.37 -8.75 -1.20
N THR A 70 -8.27 -9.08 -2.48
CA THR A 70 -8.17 -10.48 -2.91
C THR A 70 -6.75 -11.02 -2.89
N HIS A 71 -5.74 -10.15 -3.03
CA HIS A 71 -4.33 -10.48 -2.93
C HIS A 71 -3.58 -9.44 -2.09
N GLY A 72 -3.28 -9.77 -0.83
CA GLY A 72 -2.64 -8.86 0.12
C GLY A 72 -1.18 -9.22 0.38
N ARG A 73 -0.28 -8.23 0.31
CA ARG A 73 1.13 -8.32 0.71
C ARG A 73 1.45 -7.08 1.53
N PHE A 74 1.66 -7.24 2.82
CA PHE A 74 1.81 -6.09 3.70
C PHE A 74 3.21 -5.99 4.26
N HIS A 75 3.55 -4.77 4.66
CA HIS A 75 4.72 -4.50 5.47
C HIS A 75 4.30 -3.83 6.76
N THR A 76 5.16 -3.93 7.76
CA THR A 76 5.05 -3.14 8.97
C THR A 76 6.35 -2.38 9.15
N MET A 77 6.28 -1.28 9.88
CA MET A 77 7.45 -0.53 10.33
C MET A 77 7.64 -0.69 11.84
N THR A 78 7.19 -1.81 12.42
CA THR A 78 7.13 -2.00 13.87
C THR A 78 8.52 -1.86 14.51
N GLY A 79 8.70 -0.81 15.32
CA GLY A 79 9.98 -0.48 15.96
C GLY A 79 10.78 0.61 15.28
N TYR A 80 10.23 1.24 14.22
CA TYR A 80 10.85 2.39 13.58
C TYR A 80 11.12 3.51 14.58
N ASN A 81 12.23 4.22 14.35
CA ASN A 81 12.61 5.39 15.10
C ASN A 81 13.54 6.26 14.24
N PHE A 82 14.00 7.37 14.81
CA PHE A 82 14.87 8.32 14.12
C PHE A 82 16.15 7.69 13.52
N LYS A 83 16.73 6.67 14.18
CA LYS A 83 17.98 6.03 13.75
C LYS A 83 17.74 4.86 12.79
N ASN A 84 16.73 4.05 13.07
CA ASN A 84 16.32 2.91 12.26
C ASN A 84 14.87 3.09 11.81
N GLN A 85 14.67 3.49 10.57
CA GLN A 85 13.34 3.75 10.03
C GLN A 85 12.55 2.46 9.72
N MET A 86 13.22 1.30 9.69
CA MET A 86 12.61 0.00 9.36
C MET A 86 11.77 0.01 8.07
N THR A 87 12.20 0.81 7.09
CA THR A 87 11.51 0.93 5.80
C THR A 87 11.78 -0.31 4.94
N PRO A 88 10.76 -1.02 4.44
CA PRO A 88 10.95 -1.95 3.33
C PRO A 88 11.60 -1.27 2.13
N SER A 89 12.33 -2.05 1.34
CA SER A 89 12.92 -1.61 0.07
C SER A 89 11.83 -1.30 -0.96
N ASP A 90 11.85 -0.10 -1.55
CA ASP A 90 10.82 0.31 -2.51
C ASP A 90 10.82 -0.55 -3.77
N VAL A 91 12.00 -0.96 -4.26
CA VAL A 91 12.11 -1.87 -5.41
C VAL A 91 11.48 -3.24 -5.14
N ASP A 92 11.56 -3.73 -3.90
CA ASP A 92 10.92 -4.99 -3.51
C ASP A 92 9.39 -4.84 -3.49
N LEU A 93 8.89 -3.68 -3.05
CA LEU A 93 7.46 -3.37 -3.09
C LEU A 93 6.96 -3.24 -4.53
N PHE A 94 7.69 -2.54 -5.41
CA PHE A 94 7.38 -2.45 -6.84
C PHE A 94 7.37 -3.82 -7.51
N ALA A 95 8.36 -4.65 -7.23
CA ALA A 95 8.45 -6.01 -7.76
C ALA A 95 7.29 -6.88 -7.26
N THR A 96 6.92 -6.75 -5.99
CA THR A 96 5.79 -7.47 -5.40
C THR A 96 4.47 -7.09 -6.06
N LEU A 97 4.18 -5.79 -6.27
CA LEU A 97 2.95 -5.39 -6.96
C LEU A 97 2.93 -5.87 -8.41
N THR A 98 4.07 -5.76 -9.09
CA THR A 98 4.23 -6.27 -10.47
C THR A 98 4.01 -7.77 -10.54
N MET A 99 4.42 -8.51 -9.51
CA MET A 99 4.16 -9.94 -9.40
C MET A 99 2.66 -10.20 -9.26
N LEU A 100 1.93 -9.43 -8.45
CA LEU A 100 0.47 -9.56 -8.34
C LEU A 100 -0.24 -9.30 -9.67
N VAL A 101 0.18 -8.26 -10.39
CA VAL A 101 -0.28 -7.98 -11.76
C VAL A 101 -0.08 -9.20 -12.67
N LYS A 102 1.15 -9.73 -12.74
CA LYS A 102 1.49 -10.81 -13.69
C LYS A 102 0.90 -12.17 -13.32
N ARG A 103 0.89 -12.53 -12.04
CA ARG A 103 0.48 -13.87 -11.59
C ARG A 103 -1.00 -14.00 -11.32
N HIS A 104 -1.65 -12.92 -10.89
CA HIS A 104 -3.04 -12.96 -10.46
C HIS A 104 -3.98 -12.16 -11.37
N GLY A 105 -3.44 -11.24 -12.19
CA GLY A 105 -4.23 -10.39 -13.08
C GLY A 105 -5.20 -9.54 -12.27
N ILE A 106 -4.69 -8.79 -11.29
CA ILE A 106 -5.50 -7.90 -10.45
C ILE A 106 -6.11 -6.80 -11.32
N ASP A 107 -7.36 -6.42 -11.12
CA ASP A 107 -8.02 -5.35 -11.87
C ASP A 107 -7.80 -3.97 -11.21
N TYR A 108 -7.58 -3.95 -9.90
CA TYR A 108 -7.20 -2.77 -9.13
C TYR A 108 -6.01 -3.10 -8.22
N GLY A 109 -5.00 -2.24 -8.22
CA GLY A 109 -3.79 -2.41 -7.40
C GLY A 109 -3.44 -1.13 -6.66
N ILE A 110 -3.00 -1.26 -5.41
CA ILE A 110 -2.35 -0.16 -4.69
C ILE A 110 -0.95 -0.55 -4.24
N LEU A 111 -0.06 0.42 -4.32
CA LEU A 111 1.26 0.41 -3.73
C LEU A 111 1.38 1.51 -2.67
N HIS A 112 1.99 1.20 -1.54
CA HIS A 112 2.40 2.20 -0.56
C HIS A 112 3.86 2.00 -0.16
N THR A 113 4.71 2.91 -0.61
CA THR A 113 6.10 3.07 -0.18
C THR A 113 6.17 3.99 1.03
N CYS A 114 7.24 3.91 1.83
CA CYS A 114 7.40 4.71 3.05
C CYS A 114 8.77 5.35 3.21
N THR A 115 9.69 5.14 2.26
CA THR A 115 11.03 5.70 2.28
C THR A 115 11.00 7.22 2.31
N LEU A 116 10.28 7.88 1.40
CA LEU A 116 10.26 9.35 1.33
C LEU A 116 9.63 9.98 2.58
N ASP A 117 8.53 9.42 3.10
CA ASP A 117 7.92 9.84 4.36
C ASP A 117 8.92 9.73 5.52
N SER A 118 9.59 8.58 5.62
CA SER A 118 10.60 8.33 6.65
C SER A 118 11.80 9.27 6.54
N MET A 119 12.27 9.53 5.32
CA MET A 119 13.36 10.46 5.05
C MET A 119 12.97 11.88 5.46
N GLY A 120 11.73 12.28 5.18
CA GLY A 120 11.19 13.59 5.57
C GLY A 120 11.14 13.76 7.09
N HIS A 121 10.68 12.73 7.81
CA HIS A 121 10.70 12.73 9.26
C HIS A 121 12.11 12.81 9.86
N ARG A 122 13.12 12.25 9.19
CA ARG A 122 14.49 12.20 9.70
C ARG A 122 15.31 13.44 9.37
N PHE A 123 15.20 13.94 8.15
CA PHE A 123 16.08 14.98 7.62
C PHE A 123 15.35 16.28 7.25
N GLY A 124 14.02 16.30 7.26
CA GLY A 124 13.21 17.36 6.66
C GLY A 124 13.02 17.17 5.15
N HIS A 125 12.27 18.08 4.52
CA HIS A 125 11.92 17.98 3.10
C HIS A 125 12.85 18.78 2.17
N ASP A 126 13.48 19.84 2.66
CA ASP A 126 14.35 20.73 1.87
C ASP A 126 15.81 20.44 2.18
N CYS A 127 16.29 19.25 1.77
CA CYS A 127 17.64 18.77 2.02
C CYS A 127 18.13 17.81 0.94
N ILE A 128 19.46 17.66 0.85
CA ILE A 128 20.10 16.82 -0.17
C ILE A 128 19.77 15.33 -0.01
N GLU A 129 19.52 14.87 1.22
CA GLU A 129 19.11 13.51 1.49
C GLU A 129 17.72 13.20 0.89
N MET A 130 16.79 14.15 0.98
CA MET A 130 15.47 14.02 0.37
C MET A 130 15.57 14.08 -1.16
N ASP A 131 16.35 15.01 -1.72
CA ASP A 131 16.56 15.11 -3.17
C ASP A 131 17.09 13.79 -3.75
N HIS A 132 18.10 13.22 -3.09
CA HIS A 132 18.67 11.94 -3.51
C HIS A 132 17.67 10.78 -3.36
N ALA A 133 16.87 10.76 -2.28
CA ALA A 133 15.85 9.74 -2.08
C ALA A 133 14.76 9.80 -3.17
N CYS A 134 14.30 11.01 -3.53
CA CYS A 134 13.36 11.24 -4.63
C CYS A 134 13.93 10.76 -5.97
N TYR A 135 15.19 11.13 -6.27
CA TYR A 135 15.87 10.67 -7.49
C TYR A 135 16.00 9.14 -7.56
N ALA A 136 16.37 8.50 -6.45
CA ALA A 136 16.47 7.05 -6.39
C ALA A 136 15.10 6.37 -6.56
N MET A 137 14.06 6.89 -5.92
CA MET A 137 12.68 6.39 -6.04
C MET A 137 12.19 6.45 -7.50
N ASP A 138 12.41 7.59 -8.18
CA ASP A 138 12.04 7.76 -9.59
C ASP A 138 12.74 6.72 -10.48
N GLY A 139 14.06 6.56 -10.31
CA GLY A 139 14.83 5.57 -11.04
C GLY A 139 14.35 4.12 -10.79
N MET A 140 13.97 3.79 -9.56
CA MET A 140 13.40 2.49 -9.23
C MET A 140 12.03 2.30 -9.89
N LEU A 141 11.12 3.28 -9.79
CA LEU A 141 9.78 3.23 -10.38
C LEU A 141 9.83 3.10 -11.90
N ALA A 142 10.77 3.78 -12.55
CA ALA A 142 10.94 3.78 -14.01
C ALA A 142 11.14 2.36 -14.60
N ALA A 143 11.67 1.42 -13.83
CA ALA A 143 11.84 0.03 -14.25
C ALA A 143 10.50 -0.75 -14.35
N PHE A 144 9.46 -0.31 -13.64
CA PHE A 144 8.18 -1.03 -13.53
C PHE A 144 7.05 -0.33 -14.27
N LEU A 145 7.02 1.01 -14.28
CA LEU A 145 5.94 1.79 -14.86
C LEU A 145 5.60 1.41 -16.32
N PRO A 146 6.57 1.22 -17.24
CA PRO A 146 6.26 0.79 -18.61
C PRO A 146 5.59 -0.58 -18.67
N GLN A 147 5.93 -1.50 -17.76
CA GLN A 147 5.35 -2.84 -17.73
C GLN A 147 3.88 -2.80 -17.30
N TRP A 148 3.54 -1.97 -16.31
CA TRP A 148 2.14 -1.79 -15.89
C TRP A 148 1.32 -1.17 -17.01
N ARG A 149 1.84 -0.14 -17.67
CA ARG A 149 1.18 0.48 -18.83
C ARG A 149 0.99 -0.51 -19.98
N GLN A 150 1.99 -1.34 -20.28
CA GLN A 150 1.90 -2.37 -21.31
C GLN A 150 0.88 -3.47 -20.94
N ALA A 151 0.73 -3.77 -19.65
CA ALA A 151 -0.28 -4.68 -19.14
C ALA A 151 -1.70 -4.07 -19.12
N GLY A 152 -1.87 -2.82 -19.58
CA GLY A 152 -3.16 -2.16 -19.75
C GLY A 152 -3.63 -1.35 -18.55
N TYR A 153 -2.79 -1.17 -17.52
CA TYR A 153 -3.15 -0.38 -16.35
C TYR A 153 -2.99 1.11 -16.60
N GLU A 154 -3.98 1.87 -16.13
CA GLU A 154 -3.82 3.28 -15.83
C GLU A 154 -3.10 3.41 -14.47
N VAL A 155 -2.08 4.26 -14.41
CA VAL A 155 -1.28 4.49 -13.20
C VAL A 155 -1.46 5.95 -12.78
N ILE A 156 -1.89 6.16 -11.53
CA ILE A 156 -2.32 7.44 -10.97
C ILE A 156 -1.44 7.79 -9.78
#